data_AF-A0A242N8K5-F1
#
_entry.id   AF-A0A242N8K5-F1
#
_cell.length_a   1.000
_cell.length_b   1.000
_cell.length_c   1.000
_cell.angle_alpha   90.00
_cell.angle_beta   90.00
_cell.angle_gamma   90.00
#
_symmetry.space_group_name_H-M   'P 1'
#
loop_
_entity.id
_entity.type
_entity.pdbx_description
1 polymer ?
#
loop_
_entity_poly.entity_id
_entity_poly.type
_entity_poly.pdbx_seq_one_letter_code
_entity_poly.pdbx_strand_id
1 'polypeptide(L)'
;MARRAASGNGLFAVAEATLISLYDGGVLSPAVLERVIAGFANSAIDWHSAPGRKSVDGRSLHEVVAITMMPGRAIRNPSKEFFAVVEHVGGRSIAARDAKEEPEESPETEPEDEPDDELMSQLAGAGRKGSAGAKKAGKTARKSAPSPGFNPLFHATPPGRARKS
;
A
#
# COMPACT_ATOMS: atom_id res chain seq x y z
N MET A 1 -8.52 39.82 -20.51
CA MET A 1 -8.51 38.39 -20.11
C MET A 1 -8.36 38.33 -18.59
N ALA A 2 -9.47 38.22 -17.85
CA ALA A 2 -9.44 38.16 -16.38
C ALA A 2 -9.20 36.72 -15.93
N ARG A 3 -8.01 36.42 -15.38
CA ARG A 3 -7.82 35.21 -14.58
C ARG A 3 -8.65 35.39 -13.31
N ARG A 4 -9.79 34.72 -13.29
CA ARG A 4 -10.67 34.63 -12.12
C ARG A 4 -9.82 34.08 -10.97
N ALA A 5 -9.67 34.85 -9.90
CA ALA A 5 -9.18 34.32 -8.64
C ALA A 5 -10.09 33.15 -8.28
N ALA A 6 -9.57 31.93 -8.43
CA ALA A 6 -10.25 30.76 -7.93
C ALA A 6 -10.22 30.88 -6.41
N SER A 7 -11.32 31.33 -5.82
CA SER A 7 -11.60 31.19 -4.39
C SER A 7 -11.23 29.76 -3.99
N GLY A 8 -10.66 29.49 -2.81
CA GLY A 8 -10.14 28.16 -2.42
C GLY A 8 -11.07 26.98 -2.77
N ASN A 9 -12.40 27.17 -2.70
CA ASN A 9 -13.41 26.21 -3.14
C ASN A 9 -13.33 25.83 -4.63
N GLY A 10 -12.96 26.76 -5.51
CA GLY A 10 -12.79 26.51 -6.94
C GLY A 10 -11.59 25.62 -7.26
N LEU A 11 -10.48 25.76 -6.52
CA LEU A 11 -9.32 24.87 -6.68
C LEU A 11 -9.62 23.47 -6.17
N PHE A 12 -10.31 23.36 -5.03
CA PHE A 12 -10.80 22.08 -4.52
C PHE A 12 -11.73 21.40 -5.53
N ALA A 13 -12.69 22.12 -6.12
CA ALA A 13 -13.60 21.56 -7.12
C ALA A 13 -12.86 21.06 -8.39
N VAL A 14 -11.76 21.70 -8.77
CA VAL A 14 -10.91 21.25 -9.88
C VAL A 14 -10.12 20.01 -9.49
N ALA A 15 -9.50 19.99 -8.30
CA ALA A 15 -8.78 18.83 -7.79
C ALA A 15 -9.73 17.62 -7.64
N GLU A 16 -10.93 17.84 -7.10
CA GLU A 16 -11.99 16.85 -6.98
C GLU A 16 -12.38 16.29 -8.36
N ALA A 17 -12.69 17.15 -9.33
CA ALA A 17 -13.03 16.70 -10.68
C ALA A 17 -11.91 15.89 -11.34
N THR A 18 -10.66 16.31 -11.13
CA THR A 18 -9.48 15.62 -11.67
C THR A 18 -9.35 14.22 -11.04
N LEU A 19 -9.40 14.13 -9.72
CA LEU A 19 -9.28 12.86 -8.99
C LEU A 19 -10.41 11.89 -9.32
N ILE A 20 -11.65 12.37 -9.41
CA ILE A 20 -12.79 11.55 -9.83
C ILE A 20 -12.60 11.06 -11.28
N SER A 21 -12.20 11.93 -12.21
CA SER A 21 -12.00 11.52 -13.60
C SER A 21 -10.88 10.49 -13.79
N LEU A 22 -9.80 10.57 -12.99
CA LEU A 22 -8.72 9.59 -12.99
C LEU A 22 -9.19 8.25 -12.43
N TYR A 23 -10.05 8.28 -11.41
CA TYR A 23 -10.65 7.09 -10.82
C TYR A 23 -11.59 6.40 -11.80
N ASP A 24 -12.51 7.16 -12.40
CA ASP A 24 -13.45 6.65 -13.41
C ASP A 24 -12.72 6.11 -14.64
N GLY A 25 -11.58 6.72 -15.00
CA GLY A 25 -10.70 6.24 -16.06
C GLY A 25 -9.86 5.01 -15.70
N GLY A 26 -9.91 4.52 -14.45
CA GLY A 26 -9.13 3.37 -13.99
C GLY A 26 -7.63 3.61 -13.90
N VAL A 27 -7.18 4.87 -13.97
CA VAL A 27 -5.77 5.27 -13.95
C VAL A 27 -5.32 5.80 -12.59
N LEU A 28 -6.25 5.94 -11.64
CA LEU A 28 -5.93 6.39 -10.29
C LEU A 28 -5.25 5.29 -9.47
N SER A 29 -3.92 5.26 -9.52
CA SER A 29 -3.09 4.48 -8.62
C SER A 29 -2.63 5.31 -7.40
N PRO A 30 -2.15 4.65 -6.32
CA PRO A 30 -1.61 5.37 -5.15
C PRO A 30 -0.56 6.41 -5.51
N ALA A 31 0.39 6.06 -6.39
CA ALA A 31 1.45 6.98 -6.82
C ALA A 31 0.91 8.18 -7.63
N VAL A 32 -0.11 7.96 -8.46
CA VAL A 32 -0.76 9.04 -9.22
C VAL A 32 -1.47 9.99 -8.28
N LEU A 33 -2.21 9.47 -7.30
CA LEU A 33 -2.86 10.25 -6.27
C LEU A 33 -1.86 11.12 -5.51
N GLU A 34 -0.74 10.54 -5.05
CA GLU A 34 0.32 11.29 -4.38
C GLU A 34 0.84 12.45 -5.24
N ARG A 35 1.09 12.20 -6.53
CA ARG A 35 1.58 13.22 -7.45
C ARG A 35 0.56 14.33 -7.72
N VAL A 36 -0.72 13.99 -7.79
CA VAL A 36 -1.81 14.98 -7.96
C VAL A 36 -1.89 15.87 -6.71
N ILE A 37 -1.91 15.27 -5.51
CA ILE A 37 -1.91 16.03 -4.24
C ILE A 37 -0.65 16.90 -4.14
N ALA A 38 0.53 16.38 -4.46
CA ALA A 38 1.79 17.12 -4.46
C ALA A 38 1.80 18.28 -5.47
N GLY A 39 1.16 18.10 -6.63
CA GLY A 39 0.98 19.15 -7.63
C GLY A 39 0.15 20.32 -7.10
N PHE A 40 -0.80 20.04 -6.21
CA PHE A 40 -1.63 21.03 -5.55
C PHE A 40 -1.07 21.52 -4.21
N ALA A 41 0.01 20.96 -3.68
CA ALA A 41 0.58 21.35 -2.38
C ALA A 41 1.04 22.83 -2.32
N ASN A 42 1.45 23.41 -3.45
CA ASN A 42 1.81 24.84 -3.55
C ASN A 42 0.59 25.75 -3.74
N SER A 43 -0.60 25.16 -3.86
CA SER A 43 -1.86 25.87 -4.04
C SER A 43 -2.57 25.90 -2.69
N ALA A 44 -3.17 27.03 -2.32
CA ALA A 44 -3.98 27.14 -1.11
C ALA A 44 -5.34 26.41 -1.27
N ILE A 45 -5.29 25.10 -1.51
CA ILE A 45 -6.47 24.23 -1.61
C ILE A 45 -6.95 23.92 -0.20
N ASP A 46 -8.23 24.19 0.03
CA ASP A 46 -8.91 23.71 1.23
C ASP A 46 -9.37 22.27 1.02
N TRP A 47 -8.56 21.33 1.51
CA TRP A 47 -8.91 19.90 1.48
C TRP A 47 -10.04 19.54 2.43
N HIS A 48 -10.43 20.42 3.38
CA HIS A 48 -11.56 20.20 4.29
C HIS A 48 -12.91 20.59 3.69
N SER A 49 -12.92 21.14 2.47
CA SER A 49 -14.15 21.43 1.75
C SER A 49 -15.00 20.17 1.53
N ALA A 50 -16.32 20.31 1.65
CA ALA A 50 -17.23 19.19 1.42
C ALA A 50 -17.18 18.74 -0.05
N PRO A 51 -17.07 17.43 -0.32
CA PRO A 51 -17.08 16.90 -1.69
C PRO A 51 -18.44 17.10 -2.33
N GLY A 52 -18.47 17.72 -3.51
CA GLY A 52 -19.69 18.00 -4.28
C GLY A 52 -19.89 17.02 -5.44
N ARG A 53 -18.83 16.35 -5.91
CA ARG A 53 -18.88 15.41 -7.02
C ARG A 53 -18.81 13.97 -6.54
N LYS A 54 -19.40 13.10 -7.36
CA LYS A 54 -19.36 11.65 -7.19
C LYS A 54 -18.84 11.01 -8.46
N SER A 55 -18.16 9.90 -8.29
CA SER A 55 -17.73 9.00 -9.36
C SER A 55 -18.93 8.31 -10.02
N VAL A 56 -18.71 7.66 -11.16
CA VAL A 56 -19.72 6.86 -11.88
C VAL A 56 -20.29 5.74 -11.01
N ASP A 57 -19.49 5.20 -10.10
CA ASP A 57 -19.92 4.19 -9.12
C ASP A 57 -20.63 4.78 -7.87
N GLY A 58 -20.86 6.09 -7.85
CA GLY A 58 -21.53 6.80 -6.77
C GLY A 58 -20.64 7.14 -5.57
N ARG A 59 -19.34 6.83 -5.63
CA ARG A 59 -18.38 7.13 -4.54
C ARG A 59 -18.01 8.60 -4.50
N SER A 60 -17.91 9.12 -3.29
CA SER A 60 -17.38 10.46 -3.00
C SER A 60 -15.86 10.51 -3.14
N LEU A 61 -15.28 11.70 -3.27
CA LEU A 61 -13.83 11.90 -3.30
C LEU A 61 -13.12 11.22 -2.12
N HIS A 62 -13.67 11.35 -0.91
CA HIS A 62 -13.10 10.77 0.29
C HIS A 62 -13.03 9.25 0.22
N GLU A 63 -14.07 8.61 -0.29
CA GLU A 63 -14.11 7.15 -0.48
C GLU A 63 -13.13 6.70 -1.55
N VAL A 64 -13.08 7.41 -2.68
CA VAL A 64 -12.14 7.13 -3.77
C VAL A 64 -10.70 7.13 -3.25
N VAL A 65 -10.30 8.21 -2.57
CA VAL A 65 -8.96 8.36 -2.01
C VAL A 65 -8.66 7.28 -0.96
N ALA A 66 -9.60 7.01 -0.05
CA ALA A 66 -9.43 6.00 0.98
C ALA A 66 -9.29 4.59 0.39
N ILE A 67 -10.08 4.22 -0.62
CA ILE A 67 -9.99 2.91 -1.29
C ILE A 67 -8.69 2.78 -2.06
N THR A 68 -8.25 3.85 -2.73
CA THR A 68 -6.99 3.84 -3.49
C THR A 68 -5.78 3.66 -2.57
N MET A 69 -5.70 4.38 -1.46
CA MET A 69 -4.53 4.33 -0.56
C MET A 69 -4.56 3.19 0.44
N MET A 70 -5.74 2.66 0.76
CA MET A 70 -5.91 1.57 1.71
C MET A 70 -6.73 0.42 1.11
N PRO A 71 -6.19 -0.27 0.09
CA PRO A 71 -6.86 -1.40 -0.52
C PRO A 71 -7.06 -2.53 0.50
N GLY A 72 -8.22 -3.18 0.47
CA GLY A 72 -8.54 -4.33 1.32
C GLY A 72 -8.94 -4.00 2.77
N ARG A 73 -8.95 -2.73 3.18
CA ARG A 73 -9.49 -2.32 4.48
C ARG A 73 -10.96 -1.94 4.37
N ALA A 74 -11.74 -2.32 5.40
CA ALA A 74 -13.12 -1.86 5.54
C ALA A 74 -13.12 -0.39 5.99
N ILE A 75 -13.51 0.52 5.09
CA ILE A 75 -13.56 1.96 5.38
C ILE A 75 -14.83 2.25 6.17
N ARG A 76 -14.67 2.58 7.46
CA ARG A 76 -15.78 2.92 8.36
C ARG A 76 -16.17 4.39 8.28
N ASN A 77 -15.17 5.28 8.09
CA ASN A 77 -15.38 6.72 7.98
C ASN A 77 -14.44 7.27 6.88
N PRO A 78 -14.92 7.41 5.63
CA PRO A 78 -14.07 7.80 4.51
C PRO A 78 -13.47 9.20 4.68
N SER A 79 -14.18 10.13 5.32
CA SER A 79 -13.67 11.49 5.56
C SER A 79 -12.46 11.50 6.49
N LYS A 80 -12.51 10.73 7.59
CA LYS A 80 -11.38 10.64 8.53
C LYS A 80 -10.15 10.02 7.86
N GLU A 81 -10.36 8.93 7.14
CA GLU A 81 -9.31 8.24 6.40
C GLU A 81 -8.69 9.13 5.31
N PHE A 82 -9.52 9.90 4.61
CA PHE A 82 -9.07 10.89 3.63
C PHE A 82 -8.15 11.94 4.24
N PHE A 83 -8.53 12.54 5.38
CA PHE A 83 -7.69 13.55 6.02
C PHE A 83 -6.35 12.98 6.48
N ALA A 84 -6.34 11.77 7.04
CA ALA A 84 -5.11 11.09 7.41
C ALA A 84 -4.20 10.85 6.20
N VAL A 85 -4.77 10.46 5.06
CA VAL A 85 -4.03 10.28 3.80
C VAL A 85 -3.48 11.61 3.28
N VAL A 86 -4.29 12.66 3.20
CA VAL A 86 -3.85 13.97 2.68
C VAL A 86 -2.77 14.58 3.58
N GLU A 87 -2.90 14.46 4.90
CA GLU A 87 -1.88 14.89 5.86
C GLU A 87 -0.57 14.11 5.67
N HIS A 88 -0.65 12.78 5.54
CA HIS A 88 0.52 11.93 5.34
C HIS A 88 1.23 12.21 4.00
N VAL A 89 0.48 12.34 2.91
CA VAL A 89 1.00 12.59 1.57
C VAL A 89 1.49 14.03 1.44
N GLY A 90 0.78 15.00 2.02
CA GLY A 90 1.18 16.40 2.08
C GLY A 90 2.50 16.58 2.83
N GLY A 91 2.65 15.92 3.98
CA GLY A 91 3.90 15.91 4.76
C GLY A 91 5.08 15.29 4.00
N ARG A 92 4.88 14.16 3.31
CA ARG A 92 5.92 13.53 2.48
C ARG A 92 6.29 14.36 1.25
N SER A 93 5.34 15.07 0.65
CA SER A 93 5.59 15.90 -0.53
C SER A 93 6.45 17.12 -0.24
N ILE A 94 6.43 17.63 1.00
CA ILE A 94 7.31 18.70 1.48
C ILE A 94 8.70 18.13 1.75
N ALA A 95 8.80 17.03 2.52
CA ALA A 95 10.08 16.38 2.83
C ALA A 95 10.85 15.88 1.58
N ALA A 96 10.15 15.40 0.55
CA ALA A 96 10.76 14.96 -0.71
C ALA A 96 11.25 16.11 -1.61
N ARG A 97 10.85 17.36 -1.33
CA ARG A 97 11.32 18.55 -2.07
C ARG A 97 12.57 19.16 -1.44
N ASP A 98 12.67 19.16 -0.12
CA ASP A 98 13.91 19.54 0.58
C ASP A 98 15.06 18.57 0.29
N ALA A 99 14.77 17.33 -0.14
CA ALA A 99 15.77 16.35 -0.56
C ALA A 99 16.21 16.46 -2.03
N LYS A 100 15.78 17.49 -2.79
CA LYS A 100 16.00 17.58 -4.25
C LYS A 100 16.79 18.81 -4.71
N GLU A 101 17.53 19.44 -3.80
CA GLU A 101 18.65 20.31 -4.13
C GLU A 101 19.88 19.73 -3.44
N GLU A 102 20.70 18.97 -4.19
CA GLU A 102 22.18 18.94 -4.17
C GLU A 102 22.64 17.90 -5.22
N PRO A 103 23.65 18.20 -6.07
CA PRO A 103 24.19 17.25 -7.04
C PRO A 103 25.16 16.25 -6.38
N GLU A 104 25.31 15.10 -7.01
CA GLU A 104 26.08 13.95 -6.53
C GLU A 104 27.49 14.25 -6.02
N GLU A 105 27.78 13.81 -4.79
CA GLU A 105 29.10 13.30 -4.41
C GLU A 105 28.91 12.23 -3.32
N SER A 106 29.07 10.96 -3.68
CA SER A 106 29.48 9.94 -2.71
C SER A 106 30.97 10.15 -2.44
N PRO A 107 31.39 10.18 -1.17
CA PRO A 107 31.89 8.93 -0.60
C PRO A 107 31.38 8.65 0.82
N GLU A 108 31.04 7.37 1.03
CA GLU A 108 31.24 6.53 2.24
C GLU A 108 31.13 7.12 3.66
N THR A 109 30.36 6.36 4.47
CA THR A 109 30.40 6.20 5.95
C THR A 109 29.85 7.37 6.79
N GLU A 110 28.76 7.26 7.56
CA GLU A 110 28.13 6.12 8.25
C GLU A 110 26.59 6.28 8.29
N PRO A 111 25.80 5.25 7.98
CA PRO A 111 24.53 5.04 8.65
C PRO A 111 24.82 4.43 10.04
N GLU A 112 24.27 4.99 11.11
CA GLU A 112 23.97 4.18 12.30
C GLU A 112 22.84 3.21 11.90
N ASP A 113 23.26 2.17 11.18
CA ASP A 113 22.56 0.93 10.99
C ASP A 113 22.53 0.19 12.34
N GLU A 114 21.45 0.37 13.09
CA GLU A 114 20.96 -0.71 13.96
C GLU A 114 19.71 -1.35 13.33
N PRO A 115 19.89 -2.20 12.29
CA PRO A 115 19.00 -3.32 12.10
C PRO A 115 19.77 -4.64 11.91
N ASP A 116 19.14 -5.73 12.36
CA ASP A 116 19.27 -7.11 11.86
C ASP A 116 19.77 -8.18 12.84
N ASP A 117 20.50 -7.87 13.93
CA ASP A 117 20.98 -8.93 14.84
C ASP A 117 19.86 -9.61 15.66
N GLU A 118 18.80 -8.87 16.01
CA GLU A 118 17.66 -9.42 16.74
C GLU A 118 16.73 -10.24 15.81
N LEU A 119 16.59 -9.82 14.55
CA LEU A 119 15.87 -10.56 13.50
C LEU A 119 16.62 -11.82 13.06
N MET A 120 17.96 -11.76 12.93
CA MET A 120 18.79 -12.94 12.67
C MET A 120 18.81 -13.90 13.87
N SER A 121 18.76 -13.39 15.11
CA SER A 121 18.62 -14.23 16.30
C SER A 121 17.26 -14.93 16.37
N GLN A 122 16.17 -14.29 15.92
CA GLN A 122 14.86 -14.91 15.80
C GLN A 122 14.79 -15.94 14.66
N LEU A 123 15.46 -15.69 13.54
CA LEU A 123 15.52 -16.61 12.40
C LEU A 123 16.44 -17.82 12.69
N ALA A 124 17.56 -17.61 13.40
CA ALA A 124 18.46 -18.67 13.87
C ALA A 124 17.87 -19.46 15.06
N GLY A 125 16.99 -18.83 15.85
CA GLY A 125 16.31 -19.43 17.01
C GLY A 125 15.20 -20.43 16.67
N ALA A 126 14.66 -20.41 15.44
CA ALA A 126 13.66 -21.37 14.98
C ALA A 126 14.19 -22.81 14.81
N GLY A 127 15.49 -23.04 15.03
CA GLY A 127 16.17 -24.32 14.87
C GLY A 127 16.38 -25.16 16.14
N ARG A 128 16.01 -24.72 17.36
CA ARG A 128 16.24 -25.51 18.59
C ARG A 128 15.04 -25.53 19.53
N LYS A 129 13.99 -26.24 19.13
CA LYS A 129 13.02 -26.82 20.07
C LYS A 129 13.68 -27.99 20.82
N GLY A 130 14.53 -27.65 21.79
CA GLY A 130 15.08 -28.59 22.77
C GLY A 130 14.17 -28.64 24.00
N SER A 131 13.07 -29.40 23.93
CA SER A 131 12.31 -29.78 25.11
C SER A 131 13.15 -30.77 25.94
N ALA A 132 13.70 -30.33 27.07
CA ALA A 132 14.31 -31.22 28.05
C ALA A 132 13.43 -31.25 29.31
N GLY A 133 12.27 -31.90 29.17
CA GLY A 133 11.41 -32.30 30.26
C GLY A 133 10.70 -33.59 29.87
N ALA A 134 10.94 -34.64 30.68
CA ALA A 134 10.21 -35.91 30.74
C ALA A 134 10.72 -37.12 29.91
N LYS A 135 11.46 -37.97 30.63
CA LYS A 135 11.17 -39.40 30.90
C LYS A 135 11.02 -40.39 29.71
N LYS A 136 12.02 -41.27 29.65
CA LYS A 136 11.96 -42.76 29.66
C LYS A 136 11.19 -43.48 28.52
N ALA A 137 11.94 -44.44 27.94
CA ALA A 137 11.53 -45.73 27.39
C ALA A 137 11.37 -45.86 25.86
N GLY A 138 11.95 -46.96 25.34
CA GLY A 138 11.39 -47.68 24.19
C GLY A 138 12.24 -47.69 22.93
N LYS A 139 13.09 -48.71 22.79
CA LYS A 139 13.63 -49.18 21.50
C LYS A 139 12.50 -49.36 20.48
N THR A 140 12.61 -48.78 19.28
CA THR A 140 12.26 -49.45 18.00
C THR A 140 12.81 -48.65 16.82
N ALA A 141 13.67 -49.28 16.03
CA ALA A 141 14.10 -48.80 14.72
C ALA A 141 12.93 -48.87 13.72
N ARG A 142 12.65 -47.77 13.01
CA ARG A 142 11.84 -47.78 11.77
C ARG A 142 12.44 -46.82 10.76
N LYS A 143 12.73 -47.37 9.57
CA LYS A 143 13.30 -46.69 8.40
C LYS A 143 12.39 -45.54 7.97
N SER A 144 12.93 -44.32 7.92
CA SER A 144 12.27 -43.14 7.35
C SER A 144 12.38 -43.20 5.83
N ALA A 145 11.26 -43.38 5.13
CA ALA A 145 11.18 -43.18 3.69
C ALA A 145 11.26 -41.67 3.36
N PRO A 146 11.86 -41.26 2.23
CA PRO A 146 11.94 -39.85 1.87
C PRO A 146 10.54 -39.31 1.53
N SER A 147 10.18 -38.16 2.09
CA SER A 147 8.94 -37.45 1.75
C SER A 147 8.96 -37.04 0.27
N PRO A 148 7.89 -37.28 -0.50
CA PRO A 148 7.82 -36.78 -1.86
C PRO A 148 7.71 -35.25 -1.80
N GLY A 149 8.58 -34.54 -2.51
CA GLY A 149 8.52 -33.09 -2.65
C GLY A 149 7.20 -32.63 -3.27
N PHE A 150 6.90 -31.35 -3.08
CA PHE A 150 5.70 -30.69 -3.59
C PHE A 150 5.55 -30.89 -5.11
N ASN A 151 4.53 -31.65 -5.53
CA ASN A 151 4.19 -31.86 -6.94
C ASN A 151 2.91 -31.07 -7.28
N PRO A 152 3.01 -29.90 -7.93
CA PRO A 152 1.85 -29.04 -8.22
C PRO A 152 0.86 -29.67 -9.21
N LEU A 153 1.25 -30.73 -9.92
CA LEU A 153 0.37 -31.44 -10.86
C LEU A 153 -0.59 -32.42 -10.16
N PHE A 154 -0.41 -32.69 -8.86
CA PHE A 154 -1.30 -33.60 -8.12
C PHE A 154 -2.72 -33.05 -7.91
N HIS A 155 -2.89 -31.73 -8.01
CA HIS A 155 -4.19 -31.06 -7.88
C HIS A 155 -4.77 -30.57 -9.21
N ALA A 156 -4.08 -30.82 -10.34
CA ALA A 156 -4.57 -30.42 -11.65
C ALA A 156 -5.65 -31.40 -12.13
N THR A 157 -6.91 -31.00 -12.02
CA THR A 157 -8.03 -31.74 -12.64
C THR A 157 -8.12 -31.34 -14.10
N PRO A 158 -7.93 -32.24 -15.08
CA PRO A 158 -8.04 -31.88 -16.49
C PRO A 158 -9.51 -31.58 -16.83
N PRO A 159 -9.79 -30.55 -17.66
CA PRO A 159 -11.15 -30.27 -18.10
C PRO A 159 -11.70 -31.47 -18.88
N GLY A 160 -12.71 -32.12 -18.31
CA GLY A 160 -13.38 -33.27 -18.89
C GLY A 160 -13.98 -32.94 -20.26
N ARG A 161 -13.65 -33.75 -21.25
CA ARG A 161 -14.18 -33.67 -22.62
C ARG A 161 -15.69 -33.90 -22.58
N ALA A 162 -16.48 -32.85 -22.80
CA ALA A 162 -17.92 -32.97 -22.97
C ALA A 162 -18.21 -33.88 -24.19
N ARG A 163 -18.63 -35.12 -23.93
CA ARG A 163 -19.22 -36.01 -24.94
C ARG A 163 -20.58 -35.41 -25.32
N LYS A 164 -20.68 -34.82 -26.50
CA LYS A 164 -21.98 -34.58 -27.15
C LYS A 164 -22.49 -35.93 -27.66
N SER A 165 -23.69 -36.30 -27.22
CA SER A 165 -24.53 -37.33 -27.87
C SER A 165 -25.09 -36.79 -29.18
#